data_AF-A0A8H7A090-F1
#
_entry.id   AF-A0A8H7A090-F1
#
_cell.length_a   1.000
_cell.length_b   1.000
_cell.length_c   1.000
_cell.angle_alpha   90.00
_cell.angle_beta   90.00
_cell.angle_gamma   90.00
#
_symmetry.space_group_name_H-M   'P 1'
#
loop_
_entity.id
_entity.type
_entity.pdbx_description
1 polymer ?
#
loop_
_entity_poly.entity_id
_entity_poly.type
_entity_poly.pdbx_seq_one_letter_code
_entity_poly.pdbx_strand_id
1 'polypeptide(L)'
;MAHTLQEFYDDQIDACPADVRMLCERRNADCSQTRKLPPEVLIEIFAILGSFNYGRHCLYPHLKWVSVTQVCRTWRNIALNEPLLWTDFVNRVHSNWAPEIFARSKAAPLRVCLGEFNGTPDFIIDELVKSPERIKELEIDAYGGAALVRRLVKPAPILESLVITSDTGVEFPPNFLGGVAPRLRSVRCWVLPAEADWLANLRSLNHSGLLPTHASWLSKLTSLHLGRYATQLSKSVDGMFSILENAPLLHQLTFTTSSHMGDAPRTRSTPLRLRYLCDITAYLEAKPGMAIIFDQLQVDNIERLRTFWPRRFEDSTMLEHVRNFFDRCYHGDTLQYSAHELEKRRYICWTEPGQEFQDRTRKSYTRY
;
A
#
# COMPACT_ATOMS: atom_id res chain seq x y z
N MET A 1 -38.78 -52.66 -22.89
CA MET A 1 -38.06 -52.58 -24.19
C MET A 1 -37.83 -51.14 -24.65
N ALA A 2 -38.82 -50.23 -24.62
CA ALA A 2 -38.58 -48.82 -24.98
C ALA A 2 -37.70 -48.06 -23.96
N HIS A 3 -37.93 -48.26 -22.66
CA HIS A 3 -37.15 -47.63 -21.57
C HIS A 3 -35.65 -47.97 -21.63
N THR A 4 -35.32 -49.21 -22.01
CA THR A 4 -33.95 -49.73 -22.11
C THR A 4 -33.18 -49.23 -23.33
N LEU A 5 -33.88 -48.81 -24.40
CA LEU A 5 -33.23 -48.20 -25.58
C LEU A 5 -32.96 -46.71 -25.34
N GLN A 6 -33.85 -46.03 -24.62
CA GLN A 6 -33.66 -44.65 -24.22
C GLN A 6 -32.44 -44.50 -23.31
N GLU A 7 -32.33 -45.32 -22.27
CA GLU A 7 -31.15 -45.37 -21.38
C GLU A 7 -29.84 -45.60 -22.15
N PHE A 8 -29.85 -46.51 -23.14
CA PHE A 8 -28.67 -46.78 -23.98
C PHE A 8 -28.24 -45.58 -24.84
N TYR A 9 -29.19 -44.81 -25.39
CA TYR A 9 -28.87 -43.62 -26.16
C TYR A 9 -28.47 -42.45 -25.27
N ASP A 10 -29.11 -42.30 -24.10
CA ASP A 10 -28.74 -41.29 -23.10
C ASP A 10 -27.31 -41.54 -22.59
N ASP A 11 -26.92 -42.79 -22.31
CA ASP A 11 -25.54 -43.16 -21.93
C ASP A 11 -24.51 -42.80 -23.02
N GLN A 12 -24.85 -43.00 -24.31
CA GLN A 12 -23.97 -42.62 -25.41
C GLN A 12 -23.87 -41.10 -25.61
N ILE A 13 -24.99 -40.39 -25.43
CA ILE A 13 -25.02 -38.93 -25.46
C ILE A 13 -24.17 -38.37 -24.31
N ASP A 14 -24.27 -38.97 -23.12
CA ASP A 14 -23.49 -38.58 -21.94
C ASP A 14 -21.99 -38.91 -22.07
N ALA A 15 -21.64 -39.95 -22.83
CA ALA A 15 -20.25 -40.31 -23.13
C ALA A 15 -19.59 -39.39 -24.17
N CYS A 16 -20.36 -38.87 -25.13
CA CYS A 16 -19.84 -38.07 -26.24
C CYS A 16 -19.04 -36.81 -25.81
N PRO A 17 -19.45 -36.04 -24.79
CA PRO A 17 -18.64 -34.95 -24.23
C PRO A 17 -17.26 -35.39 -23.73
N ALA A 18 -17.14 -36.59 -23.16
CA ALA A 18 -15.86 -37.10 -22.66
C ALA A 18 -14.89 -37.40 -23.82
N ASP A 19 -15.40 -37.99 -24.90
CA ASP A 19 -14.63 -38.28 -26.11
C ASP A 19 -14.20 -36.98 -26.84
N VAL A 20 -15.12 -36.03 -27.00
CA VAL A 20 -14.82 -34.71 -27.54
C VAL A 20 -13.75 -34.00 -26.71
N ARG A 21 -13.86 -34.07 -25.37
CA ARG A 21 -12.87 -33.50 -24.47
C ARG A 21 -11.50 -34.17 -24.63
N MET A 22 -11.44 -35.49 -24.72
CA MET A 22 -10.19 -36.23 -24.93
C MET A 22 -9.52 -35.86 -26.26
N LEU A 23 -10.29 -35.75 -27.34
CA LEU A 23 -9.77 -35.33 -28.65
C LEU A 23 -9.28 -33.88 -28.65
N CYS A 24 -10.02 -32.97 -28.01
CA CYS A 24 -9.58 -31.59 -27.80
C CYS A 24 -8.29 -31.51 -26.97
N GLU A 25 -8.17 -32.31 -25.90
CA GLU A 25 -6.95 -32.41 -25.08
C GLU A 25 -5.75 -32.86 -25.91
N ARG A 26 -5.90 -33.91 -26.73
CA ARG A 26 -4.84 -34.40 -27.64
C ARG A 26 -4.46 -33.35 -28.68
N ARG A 27 -5.44 -32.75 -29.36
CA ARG A 27 -5.19 -31.69 -30.35
C ARG A 27 -4.40 -30.52 -29.75
N ASN A 28 -4.76 -30.08 -28.54
CA ASN A 28 -4.07 -28.99 -27.88
C ASN A 28 -2.65 -29.39 -27.44
N ALA A 29 -2.46 -30.63 -26.98
CA ALA A 29 -1.14 -31.16 -26.63
C ALA A 29 -0.23 -31.32 -27.86
N ASP A 30 -0.78 -31.69 -29.02
CA ASP A 30 0.00 -31.99 -30.21
C ASP A 30 0.24 -30.78 -31.10
N CYS A 31 -0.79 -29.94 -31.30
CA CYS A 31 -0.80 -28.91 -32.32
C CYS A 31 -0.65 -27.47 -31.78
N SER A 32 -0.74 -27.25 -30.47
CA SER A 32 -0.62 -25.89 -29.93
C SER A 32 0.80 -25.37 -30.02
N GLN A 33 0.98 -24.14 -30.51
CA GLN A 33 2.28 -23.46 -30.47
C GLN A 33 2.77 -23.23 -29.03
N THR A 34 1.84 -23.06 -28.09
CA THR A 34 2.17 -22.86 -26.66
C THR A 34 2.74 -24.12 -26.01
N ARG A 35 2.65 -25.30 -26.65
CA ARG A 35 3.32 -26.55 -26.23
C ARG A 35 4.84 -26.38 -26.16
N LYS A 36 5.41 -25.51 -26.99
CA LYS A 36 6.86 -25.27 -27.03
C LYS A 36 7.36 -24.43 -25.86
N LEU A 37 6.47 -23.80 -25.10
CA LEU A 37 6.84 -22.99 -23.96
C LEU A 37 7.12 -23.88 -22.74
N PRO A 38 8.26 -23.69 -22.06
CA PRO A 38 8.50 -24.32 -20.77
C PRO A 38 7.41 -23.94 -19.75
N PRO A 39 7.08 -24.83 -18.80
CA PRO A 39 6.10 -24.53 -17.74
C PRO A 39 6.41 -23.25 -16.96
N GLU A 40 7.69 -22.93 -16.75
CA GLU A 40 8.15 -21.75 -16.01
C GLU A 40 7.74 -20.46 -16.74
N VAL A 41 7.86 -20.44 -18.06
CA VAL A 41 7.45 -19.29 -18.89
C VAL A 41 5.92 -19.13 -18.85
N LEU A 42 5.17 -20.23 -18.86
CA LEU A 42 3.72 -20.18 -18.72
C LEU A 42 3.31 -19.63 -17.35
N ILE A 43 4.01 -20.03 -16.28
CA ILE A 43 3.79 -19.52 -14.92
C ILE A 43 4.01 -18.01 -14.86
N GLU A 44 5.10 -17.50 -15.44
CA GLU A 44 5.37 -16.05 -15.50
C GLU A 44 4.26 -15.30 -16.25
N ILE A 45 3.80 -15.84 -17.38
CA ILE A 45 2.66 -15.28 -18.12
C ILE A 45 1.39 -15.27 -17.25
N PHE A 46 1.10 -16.36 -16.53
CA PHE A 46 -0.07 -16.45 -15.65
C PHE A 46 0.01 -15.45 -14.50
N ALA A 47 1.19 -15.26 -13.90
CA ALA A 47 1.42 -14.29 -12.84
C ALA A 47 1.21 -12.86 -13.33
N ILE A 48 1.66 -12.54 -14.54
CA ILE A 48 1.40 -11.24 -15.19
C ILE A 48 -0.11 -11.00 -15.33
N LEU A 49 -0.89 -12.01 -15.73
CA LEU A 49 -2.36 -11.89 -15.83
C LEU A 49 -3.03 -11.61 -14.48
N GLY A 50 -2.51 -12.18 -13.39
CA GLY A 50 -2.96 -11.89 -12.01
C GLY A 50 -2.59 -10.49 -11.53
N SER A 51 -1.48 -9.92 -12.02
CA SER A 51 -0.99 -8.60 -11.63
C SER A 51 -1.77 -7.42 -12.24
N PHE A 52 -2.52 -7.65 -13.32
CA PHE A 52 -3.29 -6.58 -13.98
C PHE A 52 -4.55 -6.22 -13.17
N ASN A 53 -4.50 -5.07 -12.50
CA ASN A 53 -5.65 -4.42 -11.88
C ASN A 53 -6.58 -3.79 -12.95
N TYR A 54 -7.50 -4.59 -13.49
CA TYR A 54 -8.52 -4.10 -14.42
C TYR A 54 -9.66 -3.37 -13.69
N GLY A 55 -9.42 -2.13 -13.25
CA GLY A 55 -10.47 -1.16 -12.93
C GLY A 55 -11.56 -1.58 -11.91
N ARG A 56 -12.52 -0.70 -11.66
CA ARG A 56 -13.56 -0.85 -10.61
C ARG A 56 -14.66 -1.89 -10.92
N HIS A 57 -14.58 -2.64 -12.02
CA HIS A 57 -15.67 -3.51 -12.51
C HIS A 57 -15.39 -5.02 -12.43
N CYS A 58 -14.21 -5.45 -11.98
CA CYS A 58 -13.94 -6.86 -11.73
C CYS A 58 -14.20 -7.21 -10.26
N LEU A 59 -15.08 -8.19 -10.01
CA LEU A 59 -15.38 -8.65 -8.65
C LEU A 59 -14.19 -9.40 -8.02
N TYR A 60 -13.32 -10.03 -8.84
CA TYR A 60 -12.19 -10.85 -8.39
C TYR A 60 -10.93 -10.64 -9.25
N PRO A 61 -10.32 -9.44 -9.26
CA PRO A 61 -9.17 -9.14 -10.13
C PRO A 61 -7.96 -10.05 -9.86
N HIS A 62 -7.75 -10.45 -8.60
CA HIS A 62 -6.66 -11.32 -8.17
C HIS A 62 -6.79 -12.78 -8.66
N LEU A 63 -7.99 -13.26 -8.96
CA LEU A 63 -8.24 -14.61 -9.52
C LEU A 63 -8.41 -14.58 -11.05
N LYS A 64 -8.07 -13.49 -11.75
CA LYS A 64 -8.18 -13.46 -13.22
C LYS A 64 -7.33 -14.53 -13.90
N TRP A 65 -6.18 -14.85 -13.32
CA TRP A 65 -5.35 -15.93 -13.82
C TRP A 65 -6.11 -17.28 -13.80
N VAL A 66 -7.17 -17.47 -12.99
CA VAL A 66 -7.99 -18.70 -12.99
C VAL A 66 -8.62 -18.94 -14.37
N SER A 67 -8.85 -17.90 -15.18
CA SER A 67 -9.30 -18.08 -16.58
C SER A 67 -8.34 -18.93 -17.41
N VAL A 68 -7.04 -18.92 -17.13
CA VAL A 68 -6.03 -19.76 -17.82
C VAL A 68 -6.27 -21.25 -17.58
N THR A 69 -6.93 -21.61 -16.48
CA THR A 69 -7.30 -22.99 -16.18
C THR A 69 -8.36 -23.52 -17.16
N GLN A 70 -9.09 -22.65 -17.86
CA GLN A 70 -10.12 -23.05 -18.82
C GLN A 70 -9.59 -23.22 -20.25
N VAL A 71 -8.33 -22.86 -20.51
CA VAL A 71 -7.74 -22.94 -21.86
C VAL A 71 -7.48 -24.38 -22.29
N CYS A 72 -6.72 -25.13 -21.49
CA CYS A 72 -6.45 -26.55 -21.72
C CYS A 72 -6.07 -27.25 -20.41
N ARG A 73 -6.06 -28.59 -20.42
CA ARG A 73 -5.69 -29.40 -19.25
C ARG A 73 -4.25 -29.16 -18.77
N THR A 74 -3.32 -28.96 -19.69
CA THR A 74 -1.92 -28.65 -19.35
C THR A 74 -1.81 -27.35 -18.58
N TRP A 75 -2.45 -26.28 -19.06
CA TRP A 75 -2.45 -24.98 -18.39
C TRP A 75 -3.15 -25.04 -17.03
N ARG A 76 -4.28 -25.75 -16.96
CA ARG A 76 -4.95 -26.05 -15.69
C ARG A 76 -4.00 -26.73 -14.71
N ASN A 77 -3.32 -27.81 -15.12
CA ASN A 77 -2.42 -28.55 -14.25
C ASN A 77 -1.25 -27.68 -13.77
N ILE A 78 -0.65 -26.87 -14.65
CA ILE A 78 0.43 -25.95 -14.28
C ILE A 78 -0.08 -24.92 -13.28
N ALA A 79 -1.15 -24.21 -13.61
CA ALA A 79 -1.66 -23.10 -12.80
C ALA A 79 -2.21 -23.56 -11.42
N LEU A 80 -2.91 -24.69 -11.37
CA LEU A 80 -3.42 -25.21 -10.09
C LEU A 80 -2.31 -25.72 -9.16
N ASN A 81 -1.15 -26.13 -9.70
CA ASN A 81 -0.05 -26.66 -8.91
C ASN A 81 1.01 -25.62 -8.54
N GLU A 82 0.97 -24.43 -9.16
CA GLU A 82 1.91 -23.34 -8.91
C GLU A 82 1.50 -22.51 -7.68
N PRO A 83 2.19 -22.62 -6.54
CA PRO A 83 1.74 -22.01 -5.29
C PRO A 83 1.70 -20.49 -5.31
N LEU A 84 2.58 -19.84 -6.09
CA LEU A 84 2.66 -18.38 -6.17
C LEU A 84 1.42 -17.74 -6.80
N LEU A 85 0.63 -18.49 -7.58
CA LEU A 85 -0.64 -17.99 -8.11
C LEU A 85 -1.75 -17.94 -7.04
N TRP A 86 -1.52 -18.58 -5.88
CA TRP A 86 -2.48 -18.71 -4.79
C TRP A 86 -2.07 -17.90 -3.55
N THR A 87 -1.20 -16.91 -3.65
CA THR A 87 -0.69 -16.19 -2.46
C THR A 87 -1.52 -14.96 -2.06
N ASP A 88 -2.41 -14.51 -2.93
CA ASP A 88 -3.08 -13.22 -2.77
C ASP A 88 -4.50 -13.36 -2.24
N PHE A 89 -4.70 -12.99 -0.97
CA PHE A 89 -6.01 -12.79 -0.37
C PHE A 89 -6.45 -11.32 -0.56
N VAL A 90 -6.58 -10.86 -1.79
CA VAL A 90 -6.79 -9.44 -2.09
C VAL A 90 -8.22 -9.13 -2.48
N ASN A 91 -8.91 -8.28 -1.70
CA ASN A 91 -10.11 -7.55 -2.13
C ASN A 91 -11.26 -8.45 -2.66
N ARG A 92 -12.16 -8.86 -1.75
CA ARG A 92 -13.34 -9.70 -2.03
C ARG A 92 -12.99 -11.13 -2.44
N VAL A 93 -12.07 -11.80 -1.74
CA VAL A 93 -12.00 -13.26 -1.87
C VAL A 93 -13.30 -13.81 -1.31
N HIS A 94 -14.20 -14.25 -2.19
CA HIS A 94 -15.40 -14.95 -1.75
C HIS A 94 -14.96 -16.09 -0.82
N SER A 95 -15.56 -16.20 0.37
CA SER A 95 -15.18 -17.16 1.43
C SER A 95 -14.93 -18.58 0.90
N ASN A 96 -15.70 -19.01 -0.09
CA ASN A 96 -15.54 -20.28 -0.80
C ASN A 96 -14.16 -20.53 -1.45
N TRP A 97 -13.35 -19.50 -1.76
CA TRP A 97 -12.00 -19.67 -2.33
C TRP A 97 -10.91 -19.70 -1.28
N ALA A 98 -11.18 -19.25 -0.05
CA ALA A 98 -10.17 -19.20 1.00
C ALA A 98 -9.57 -20.59 1.32
N PRO A 99 -10.36 -21.68 1.44
CA PRO A 99 -9.80 -23.02 1.64
C PRO A 99 -8.83 -23.44 0.53
N GLU A 100 -9.19 -23.20 -0.73
CA GLU A 100 -8.37 -23.48 -1.91
C GLU A 100 -7.07 -22.68 -1.92
N ILE A 101 -7.14 -21.39 -1.56
CA ILE A 101 -5.97 -20.51 -1.47
C ILE A 101 -5.02 -21.05 -0.39
N PHE A 102 -5.51 -21.34 0.82
CA PHE A 102 -4.67 -21.93 1.88
C PHE A 102 -4.06 -23.27 1.46
N ALA A 103 -4.86 -24.16 0.85
CA ALA A 103 -4.41 -25.48 0.42
C ALA A 103 -3.33 -25.42 -0.69
N ARG A 104 -3.52 -24.57 -1.70
CA ARG A 104 -2.65 -24.54 -2.89
C ARG A 104 -1.44 -23.63 -2.77
N SER A 105 -1.51 -22.61 -1.92
CA SER A 105 -0.36 -21.75 -1.61
C SER A 105 0.75 -22.48 -0.82
N LYS A 106 0.45 -23.64 -0.21
CA LYS A 106 1.42 -24.48 0.51
C LYS A 106 2.20 -23.69 1.58
N ALA A 107 3.49 -23.46 1.38
CA ALA A 107 4.35 -22.66 2.28
C ALA A 107 4.70 -21.29 1.69
N ALA A 108 4.10 -20.91 0.56
CA ALA A 108 4.41 -19.65 -0.11
C ALA A 108 3.99 -18.44 0.75
N PRO A 109 4.74 -17.33 0.68
CA PRO A 109 4.41 -16.09 1.38
C PRO A 109 3.08 -15.50 0.91
N LEU A 110 2.21 -15.15 1.85
CA LEU A 110 0.86 -14.64 1.62
C LEU A 110 0.83 -13.11 1.65
N ARG A 111 0.07 -12.52 0.73
CA ARG A 111 -0.40 -11.13 0.81
C ARG A 111 -1.86 -11.14 1.22
N VAL A 112 -2.17 -10.54 2.36
CA VAL A 112 -3.48 -10.64 2.99
C VAL A 112 -4.12 -9.27 3.05
N CYS A 113 -5.29 -9.09 2.44
CA CYS A 113 -6.08 -7.87 2.50
C CYS A 113 -7.51 -8.19 2.91
N LEU A 114 -7.84 -7.91 4.17
CA LEU A 114 -9.15 -8.16 4.78
C LEU A 114 -9.92 -6.84 4.90
N GLY A 115 -11.02 -6.69 4.16
CA GLY A 115 -11.72 -5.39 4.06
C GLY A 115 -13.19 -5.45 3.69
N GLU A 116 -13.90 -6.53 4.05
CA GLU A 116 -15.32 -6.64 3.74
C GLU A 116 -16.20 -5.95 4.80
N PHE A 117 -17.19 -5.19 4.35
CA PHE A 117 -18.23 -4.60 5.20
C PHE A 117 -19.01 -5.64 6.02
N ASN A 118 -19.00 -6.91 5.59
CA ASN A 118 -19.70 -8.00 6.25
C ASN A 118 -18.83 -8.75 7.28
N GLY A 119 -17.61 -8.27 7.54
CA GLY A 119 -16.64 -8.93 8.42
C GLY A 119 -15.87 -10.06 7.73
N THR A 120 -14.74 -10.46 8.33
CA THR A 120 -13.96 -11.62 7.85
C THR A 120 -14.46 -12.88 8.56
N PRO A 121 -14.76 -13.97 7.84
CA PRO A 121 -15.12 -15.25 8.47
C PRO A 121 -14.05 -15.74 9.45
N ASP A 122 -14.46 -16.21 10.63
CA ASP A 122 -13.55 -16.62 11.70
C ASP A 122 -12.55 -17.70 11.28
N PHE A 123 -12.95 -18.63 10.40
CA PHE A 123 -12.06 -19.70 9.93
C PHE A 123 -10.83 -19.16 9.17
N ILE A 124 -10.97 -18.02 8.47
CA ILE A 124 -9.84 -17.37 7.78
C ILE A 124 -8.89 -16.78 8.82
N ILE A 125 -9.44 -16.13 9.84
CA ILE A 125 -8.65 -15.57 10.96
C ILE A 125 -7.92 -16.70 11.68
N ASP A 126 -8.59 -17.81 11.97
CA ASP A 126 -8.01 -18.98 12.63
C ASP A 126 -6.81 -19.53 11.84
N GLU A 127 -6.92 -19.63 10.52
CA GLU A 127 -5.87 -20.18 9.67
C GLU A 127 -4.66 -19.24 9.58
N LEU A 128 -4.90 -17.93 9.51
CA LEU A 128 -3.83 -16.91 9.54
C LEU A 128 -3.12 -16.87 10.90
N VAL A 129 -3.86 -17.01 12.00
CA VAL A 129 -3.29 -17.08 13.36
C VAL A 129 -2.46 -18.35 13.56
N LYS A 130 -2.78 -19.44 12.87
CA LYS A 130 -1.99 -20.68 12.91
C LYS A 130 -0.68 -20.56 12.12
N SER A 131 -0.65 -19.76 11.05
CA SER A 131 0.47 -19.68 10.09
C SER A 131 1.04 -18.26 9.87
N PRO A 132 1.36 -17.51 10.95
CA PRO A 132 1.89 -16.13 10.87
C PRO A 132 3.22 -16.04 10.11
N GLU A 133 4.01 -17.11 10.10
CA GLU A 133 5.29 -17.21 9.39
C GLU A 133 5.17 -17.12 7.88
N ARG A 134 3.96 -17.25 7.36
CA ARG A 134 3.65 -17.11 5.95
C ARG A 134 3.19 -15.72 5.58
N ILE A 135 2.82 -14.87 6.54
CA ILE A 135 2.24 -13.55 6.25
C ILE A 135 3.36 -12.57 5.90
N LYS A 136 3.38 -12.14 4.63
CA LYS A 136 4.37 -11.18 4.11
C LYS A 136 3.84 -9.75 4.10
N GLU A 137 2.59 -9.58 3.68
CA GLU A 137 1.92 -8.27 3.66
C GLU A 137 0.54 -8.44 4.29
N LEU A 138 0.17 -7.52 5.18
CA LEU A 138 -1.09 -7.56 5.89
C LEU A 138 -1.78 -6.21 5.81
N GLU A 139 -2.94 -6.18 5.16
CA GLU A 139 -3.85 -5.03 5.07
C GLU A 139 -5.18 -5.42 5.70
N ILE A 140 -5.66 -4.58 6.62
CA ILE A 140 -6.83 -4.84 7.44
C ILE A 140 -7.69 -3.58 7.53
N ASP A 141 -8.99 -3.75 7.28
CA ASP A 141 -10.03 -2.78 7.64
C ASP A 141 -10.54 -3.01 9.08
N ALA A 142 -10.88 -1.89 9.74
CA ALA A 142 -11.32 -1.82 11.13
C ALA A 142 -12.43 -2.81 11.48
N TYR A 143 -13.39 -2.95 10.57
CA TYR A 143 -14.63 -3.69 10.81
C TYR A 143 -14.43 -5.20 10.74
N GLY A 144 -13.36 -5.68 10.08
CA GLY A 144 -13.18 -7.10 9.78
C GLY A 144 -11.93 -7.76 10.35
N GLY A 145 -10.82 -7.03 10.54
CA GLY A 145 -9.55 -7.66 10.94
C GLY A 145 -8.96 -7.19 12.27
N ALA A 146 -9.64 -6.36 13.05
CA ALA A 146 -9.22 -6.06 14.42
C ALA A 146 -9.09 -7.34 15.28
N ALA A 147 -9.96 -8.33 15.04
CA ALA A 147 -9.87 -9.65 15.67
C ALA A 147 -8.58 -10.40 15.30
N LEU A 148 -8.11 -10.29 14.06
CA LEU A 148 -6.83 -10.86 13.64
C LEU A 148 -5.66 -10.19 14.37
N VAL A 149 -5.61 -8.86 14.43
CA VAL A 149 -4.55 -8.12 15.15
C VAL A 149 -4.46 -8.55 16.61
N ARG A 150 -5.59 -8.69 17.30
CA ARG A 150 -5.64 -9.13 18.72
C ARG A 150 -5.15 -10.56 18.93
N ARG A 151 -5.22 -11.42 17.91
CA ARG A 151 -4.88 -12.85 18.01
C ARG A 151 -3.51 -13.19 17.40
N LEU A 152 -2.91 -12.28 16.64
CA LEU A 152 -1.63 -12.48 15.96
C LEU A 152 -0.45 -12.29 16.93
N VAL A 153 -0.34 -13.21 17.89
CA VAL A 153 0.63 -13.15 19.01
C VAL A 153 1.89 -13.98 18.78
N LYS A 154 1.93 -14.76 17.71
CA LYS A 154 3.09 -15.56 17.29
C LYS A 154 3.98 -14.75 16.33
N PRO A 155 5.29 -15.05 16.24
CA PRO A 155 6.20 -14.36 15.33
C PRO A 155 5.76 -14.40 13.87
N ALA A 156 5.80 -13.25 13.19
CA ALA A 156 5.66 -13.13 11.73
C ALA A 156 7.00 -12.69 11.11
N PRO A 157 8.00 -13.59 11.00
CA PRO A 157 9.37 -13.24 10.64
C PRO A 157 9.55 -12.65 9.24
N ILE A 158 8.61 -12.92 8.32
CA ILE A 158 8.68 -12.44 6.94
C ILE A 158 7.75 -11.27 6.64
N LEU A 159 7.04 -10.74 7.65
CA LEU A 159 6.14 -9.60 7.47
C LEU A 159 6.96 -8.36 7.09
N GLU A 160 6.64 -7.76 5.95
CA GLU A 160 7.32 -6.59 5.38
C GLU A 160 6.47 -5.32 5.46
N SER A 161 5.14 -5.46 5.37
CA SER A 161 4.19 -4.35 5.36
C SER A 161 2.95 -4.65 6.21
N LEU A 162 2.55 -3.70 7.05
CA LEU A 162 1.32 -3.73 7.85
C LEU A 162 0.49 -2.47 7.57
N VAL A 163 -0.75 -2.65 7.14
CA VAL A 163 -1.70 -1.57 6.86
C VAL A 163 -2.98 -1.82 7.66
N ILE A 164 -3.36 -0.85 8.48
CA ILE A 164 -4.58 -0.86 9.27
C ILE A 164 -5.37 0.40 8.92
N THR A 165 -6.47 0.22 8.18
CA THR A 165 -7.41 1.29 7.84
C THR A 165 -8.52 1.31 8.89
N SER A 166 -8.26 1.92 10.05
CA SER A 166 -9.27 2.10 11.11
C SER A 166 -9.28 3.51 11.66
N ASP A 167 -10.40 4.21 11.48
CA ASP A 167 -10.63 5.54 12.04
C ASP A 167 -10.77 5.54 13.58
N THR A 168 -11.11 4.41 14.18
CA THR A 168 -11.27 4.23 15.63
C THR A 168 -10.01 3.73 16.34
N GLY A 169 -8.96 3.37 15.58
CA GLY A 169 -7.75 2.75 16.09
C GLY A 169 -7.92 1.25 16.37
N VAL A 170 -6.79 0.53 16.52
CA VAL A 170 -6.77 -0.88 16.91
C VAL A 170 -5.77 -1.03 18.05
N GLU A 171 -6.19 -1.69 19.12
CA GLU A 171 -5.32 -2.01 20.24
C GLU A 171 -4.47 -3.24 19.90
N PHE A 172 -3.15 -3.08 20.02
CA PHE A 172 -2.19 -4.17 19.84
C PHE A 172 -2.02 -4.93 21.15
N PRO A 173 -2.05 -6.27 21.14
CA PRO A 173 -1.70 -7.04 22.34
C PRO A 173 -0.20 -6.84 22.68
N PRO A 174 0.21 -6.96 23.95
CA PRO A 174 1.60 -6.76 24.37
C PRO A 174 2.61 -7.66 23.63
N ASN A 175 2.17 -8.85 23.24
CA ASN A 175 2.95 -9.85 22.50
C ASN A 175 2.59 -9.90 21.01
N PHE A 176 2.07 -8.82 20.43
CA PHE A 176 1.80 -8.74 18.99
C PHE A 176 3.03 -9.15 18.17
N LEU A 177 2.83 -10.03 17.19
CA LEU A 177 3.90 -10.63 16.37
C LEU A 177 5.01 -11.32 17.18
N GLY A 178 4.68 -11.86 18.36
CA GLY A 178 5.67 -12.43 19.28
C GLY A 178 6.68 -11.40 19.81
N GLY A 179 6.35 -10.10 19.70
CA GLY A 179 7.21 -8.99 20.09
C GLY A 179 8.25 -8.58 19.03
N VAL A 180 8.49 -9.38 17.99
CA VAL A 180 9.58 -9.11 17.03
C VAL A 180 9.12 -9.34 15.58
N ALA A 181 9.31 -8.34 14.72
CA ALA A 181 9.05 -8.40 13.30
C ALA A 181 10.30 -7.93 12.52
N PRO A 182 11.27 -8.82 12.27
CA PRO A 182 12.61 -8.42 11.81
C PRO A 182 12.61 -7.83 10.39
N ARG A 183 11.63 -8.19 9.55
CA ARG A 183 11.51 -7.71 8.17
C ARG A 183 10.50 -6.58 8.01
N LEU A 184 9.80 -6.17 9.06
CA LEU A 184 8.76 -5.15 8.95
C LEU A 184 9.40 -3.80 8.69
N ARG A 185 9.06 -3.20 7.54
CA ARG A 185 9.66 -1.94 7.07
C ARG A 185 8.64 -0.85 6.84
N SER A 186 7.38 -1.22 6.57
CA SER A 186 6.31 -0.27 6.25
C SER A 186 5.12 -0.49 7.17
N VAL A 187 4.66 0.58 7.82
CA VAL A 187 3.44 0.56 8.63
C VAL A 187 2.54 1.71 8.22
N ARG A 188 1.26 1.42 7.99
CA ARG A 188 0.19 2.41 7.96
C ARG A 188 -0.79 2.09 9.08
N CYS A 189 -0.94 2.99 10.05
CA CYS A 189 -1.88 2.79 11.16
C CYS A 189 -2.31 4.13 11.76
N TRP A 190 -3.45 4.13 12.45
CA TRP A 190 -3.96 5.28 13.19
C TRP A 190 -3.42 5.41 14.60
N VAL A 191 -3.07 4.30 15.27
CA VAL A 191 -2.51 4.31 16.62
C VAL A 191 -1.30 3.39 16.62
N LEU A 192 -0.21 3.81 17.25
CA LEU A 192 0.96 2.98 17.49
C LEU A 192 1.42 3.11 18.94
N PRO A 193 1.83 2.02 19.58
CA PRO A 193 2.43 2.07 20.91
C PRO A 193 3.79 2.80 20.85
N ALA A 194 4.14 3.49 21.94
CA ALA A 194 5.44 4.13 22.09
C ALA A 194 6.57 3.08 22.13
N GLU A 195 6.37 2.04 22.93
CA GLU A 195 7.29 0.92 23.07
C GLU A 195 6.79 -0.28 22.28
N ALA A 196 7.48 -0.60 21.18
CA ALA A 196 7.18 -1.77 20.35
C ALA A 196 8.43 -2.25 19.61
N ASP A 197 9.00 -3.35 20.09
CA ASP A 197 10.19 -3.96 19.50
C ASP A 197 9.95 -4.50 18.09
N TRP A 198 8.70 -4.84 17.76
CA TRP A 198 8.32 -5.24 16.41
C TRP A 198 8.40 -4.09 15.39
N LEU A 199 8.52 -2.84 15.85
CA LEU A 199 8.78 -1.65 15.02
C LEU A 199 10.27 -1.32 14.89
N ALA A 200 11.17 -2.11 15.49
CA ALA A 200 12.59 -1.77 15.58
C ALA A 200 13.31 -1.63 14.23
N ASN A 201 12.75 -2.11 13.12
CA ASN A 201 13.32 -1.98 11.77
C ASN A 201 12.46 -1.13 10.81
N LEU A 202 11.49 -0.39 11.36
CA LEU A 202 10.57 0.44 10.59
C LEU A 202 11.33 1.52 9.80
N ARG A 203 10.98 1.66 8.52
CA ARG A 203 11.58 2.64 7.59
C ARG A 203 10.56 3.64 7.06
N SER A 204 9.34 3.17 6.82
CA SER A 204 8.25 3.95 6.27
C SER A 204 7.05 3.92 7.23
N LEU A 205 6.61 5.09 7.66
CA LEU A 205 5.42 5.25 8.48
C LEU A 205 4.40 6.16 7.79
N ASN A 206 3.19 5.66 7.60
CA ASN A 206 2.02 6.47 7.27
C ASN A 206 1.07 6.50 8.46
N HIS A 207 1.00 7.64 9.13
CA HIS A 207 0.25 7.80 10.35
C HIS A 207 -0.77 8.91 10.24
N SER A 208 -1.97 8.63 10.70
CA SER A 208 -3.07 9.62 10.72
C SER A 208 -3.55 9.95 12.12
N GLY A 209 -3.04 9.38 13.21
CA GLY A 209 -3.48 9.71 14.57
C GLY A 209 -2.42 10.40 15.44
N LEU A 210 -2.52 10.25 16.76
CA LEU A 210 -1.54 10.80 17.69
C LEU A 210 -0.29 9.90 17.72
N LEU A 211 0.84 10.47 17.33
CA LEU A 211 2.15 9.82 17.33
C LEU A 211 2.87 10.04 18.67
N PRO A 212 3.43 9.00 19.31
CA PRO A 212 4.32 9.17 20.46
C PRO A 212 5.62 9.87 20.03
N THR A 213 5.92 11.03 20.63
CA THR A 213 7.07 11.87 20.26
C THR A 213 8.43 11.27 20.62
N HIS A 214 8.47 10.38 21.61
CA HIS A 214 9.70 9.81 22.18
C HIS A 214 9.94 8.34 21.79
N ALA A 215 9.22 7.84 20.79
CA ALA A 215 9.36 6.45 20.38
C ALA A 215 10.72 6.16 19.74
N SER A 216 11.43 5.15 20.26
CA SER A 216 12.79 4.80 19.84
C SER A 216 12.89 4.40 18.36
N TRP A 217 11.83 3.81 17.81
CA TRP A 217 11.73 3.41 16.40
C TRP A 217 11.66 4.58 15.42
N LEU A 218 11.40 5.81 15.87
CA LEU A 218 11.46 7.01 15.01
C LEU A 218 12.86 7.22 14.41
N SER A 219 13.90 6.84 15.16
CA SER A 219 15.30 7.09 14.80
C SER A 219 15.77 6.42 13.49
N LYS A 220 15.05 5.38 13.04
CA LYS A 220 15.37 4.59 11.84
C LYS A 220 14.50 4.93 10.63
N LEU A 221 13.51 5.82 10.80
CA LEU A 221 12.60 6.21 9.73
C LEU A 221 13.34 6.96 8.63
N THR A 222 13.03 6.58 7.38
CA THR A 222 13.48 7.24 6.16
C THR A 222 12.31 7.90 5.42
N SER A 223 11.08 7.46 5.67
CA SER A 223 9.87 8.05 5.10
C SER A 223 8.79 8.21 6.17
N LEU A 224 8.23 9.41 6.28
CA LEU A 224 7.19 9.75 7.25
C LEU A 224 6.07 10.51 6.56
N HIS A 225 4.85 9.98 6.66
CA HIS A 225 3.63 10.62 6.22
C HIS A 225 2.71 10.89 7.41
N LEU A 226 2.46 12.18 7.67
CA LEU A 226 1.56 12.68 8.71
C LEU A 226 0.23 13.14 8.08
N GLY A 227 -0.81 12.34 8.28
CA GLY A 227 -2.15 12.60 7.78
C GLY A 227 -2.87 13.73 8.54
N ARG A 228 -4.04 14.14 8.01
CA ARG A 228 -4.85 15.26 8.50
C ARG A 228 -5.24 15.15 9.98
N TYR A 229 -5.54 13.95 10.47
CA TYR A 229 -6.02 13.77 11.85
C TYR A 229 -4.86 13.78 12.86
N ALA A 230 -3.64 13.45 12.43
CA ALA A 230 -2.45 13.50 13.26
C ALA A 230 -2.13 14.93 13.68
N THR A 231 -2.38 15.87 12.77
CA THR A 231 -2.23 17.31 13.00
C THR A 231 -3.43 17.95 13.68
N GLN A 232 -4.59 17.28 13.79
CA GLN A 232 -5.71 17.73 14.62
C GLN A 232 -5.48 17.41 16.10
N LEU A 233 -5.03 16.18 16.40
CA LEU A 233 -4.86 15.72 17.78
C LEU A 233 -3.58 16.25 18.43
N SER A 234 -2.52 16.48 17.65
CA SER A 234 -1.27 17.04 18.19
C SER A 234 -1.42 18.46 18.72
N LYS A 235 -2.48 19.22 18.35
CA LYS A 235 -2.83 20.61 18.74
C LYS A 235 -1.72 21.67 18.62
N SER A 236 -0.46 21.29 18.47
CA SER A 236 0.73 22.12 18.46
C SER A 236 1.71 21.61 17.40
N VAL A 237 2.40 22.58 16.80
CA VAL A 237 3.52 22.40 15.89
C VAL A 237 4.73 21.79 16.59
N ASP A 238 4.85 22.00 17.90
CA ASP A 238 5.95 21.45 18.71
C ASP A 238 5.95 19.92 18.71
N GLY A 239 4.77 19.28 18.73
CA GLY A 239 4.67 17.83 18.66
C GLY A 239 5.22 17.27 17.35
N MET A 240 4.93 17.94 16.23
CA MET A 240 5.50 17.57 14.93
C MET A 240 7.01 17.74 14.92
N PHE A 241 7.52 18.85 15.44
CA PHE A 241 8.97 19.05 15.50
C PHE A 241 9.67 18.04 16.40
N SER A 242 9.10 17.70 17.56
CA SER A 242 9.64 16.65 18.43
C SER A 242 9.69 15.30 17.71
N ILE A 243 8.70 14.96 16.87
CA ILE A 243 8.75 13.74 16.05
C ILE A 243 9.91 13.80 15.05
N LEU A 244 10.07 14.92 14.35
CA LEU A 244 11.12 15.09 13.35
C LEU A 244 12.53 15.14 13.98
N GLU A 245 12.69 15.72 15.18
CA GLU A 245 13.94 15.67 15.95
C GLU A 245 14.38 14.23 16.25
N ASN A 246 13.40 13.35 16.50
CA ASN A 246 13.65 11.93 16.74
C ASN A 246 13.73 11.09 15.45
N ALA A 247 13.65 11.70 14.26
CA ALA A 247 13.77 11.04 12.97
C ALA A 247 14.93 11.64 12.11
N PRO A 248 16.19 11.53 12.56
CA PRO A 248 17.33 12.19 11.91
C PRO A 248 17.71 11.61 10.53
N LEU A 249 17.28 10.38 10.21
CA LEU A 249 17.56 9.70 8.94
C LEU A 249 16.47 9.90 7.88
N LEU A 250 15.55 10.84 8.11
CA LEU A 250 14.40 11.05 7.23
C LEU A 250 14.85 11.57 5.86
N HIS A 251 14.42 10.88 4.79
CA HIS A 251 14.63 11.27 3.39
C HIS A 251 13.36 11.86 2.77
N GLN A 252 12.20 11.38 3.21
CA GLN A 252 10.90 11.80 2.69
C GLN A 252 9.98 12.24 3.83
N LEU A 253 9.42 13.43 3.72
CA LEU A 253 8.43 13.95 4.64
C LEU A 253 7.17 14.34 3.88
N THR A 254 6.04 13.76 4.25
CA THR A 254 4.73 14.24 3.85
C THR A 254 3.95 14.66 5.08
N PHE A 255 3.31 15.82 5.04
CA PHE A 255 2.43 16.25 6.14
C PHE A 255 1.21 17.00 5.63
N THR A 256 0.11 16.87 6.37
CA THR A 256 -1.16 17.55 6.08
C THR A 256 -1.56 18.43 7.24
N THR A 257 -1.69 19.72 6.99
CA THR A 257 -2.16 20.68 8.00
C THR A 257 -3.64 20.52 8.30
N SER A 258 -4.05 20.89 9.50
CA SER A 258 -5.45 20.98 9.91
C SER A 258 -5.79 22.39 10.38
N SER A 259 -7.06 22.79 10.23
CA SER A 259 -7.58 24.07 10.73
C SER A 259 -7.53 24.19 12.26
N HIS A 260 -7.43 23.07 12.97
CA HIS A 260 -7.41 23.01 14.43
C HIS A 260 -5.99 23.04 15.03
N MET A 261 -4.96 22.99 14.19
CA MET A 261 -3.59 23.09 14.64
C MET A 261 -3.33 24.51 15.19
N GLY A 262 -2.58 24.64 16.28
CA GLY A 262 -2.09 25.93 16.78
C GLY A 262 -1.25 26.67 15.73
N ASP A 263 -1.03 27.97 15.91
CA ASP A 263 -0.08 28.70 15.07
C ASP A 263 1.34 28.20 15.37
N ALA A 264 2.15 28.03 14.33
CA ALA A 264 3.56 27.72 14.53
C ALA A 264 4.22 28.89 15.29
N PRO A 265 5.07 28.61 16.29
CA PRO A 265 5.83 29.65 16.94
C PRO A 265 6.63 30.39 15.86
N ARG A 266 6.62 31.73 15.87
CA ARG A 266 7.26 32.55 14.82
C ARG A 266 8.76 32.27 14.68
N THR A 267 9.40 31.80 15.76
CA THR A 267 10.83 31.47 15.79
C THR A 267 11.10 30.39 16.85
N ARG A 268 11.72 29.27 16.45
CA ARG A 268 12.44 28.37 17.36
C ARG A 268 13.85 28.89 17.60
N SER A 269 14.37 28.71 18.83
CA SER A 269 15.74 29.13 19.19
C SER A 269 16.82 28.38 18.39
N THR A 270 16.52 27.17 17.92
CA THR A 270 17.39 26.36 17.06
C THR A 270 16.59 25.78 15.91
N PRO A 271 17.03 25.97 14.64
CA PRO A 271 16.39 25.35 13.50
C PRO A 271 16.55 23.82 13.56
N LEU A 272 15.55 23.13 13.05
CA LEU A 272 15.52 21.67 12.97
C LEU A 272 16.37 21.21 11.78
N ARG A 273 17.49 20.54 12.06
CA ARG A 273 18.41 20.08 11.03
C ARG A 273 18.10 18.65 10.59
N LEU A 274 17.63 18.48 9.35
CA LEU A 274 17.33 17.19 8.72
C LEU A 274 18.21 17.01 7.48
N ARG A 275 19.43 16.51 7.71
CA ARG A 275 20.50 16.46 6.68
C ARG A 275 20.15 15.63 5.45
N TYR A 276 19.39 14.56 5.64
CA TYR A 276 19.07 13.60 4.58
C TYR A 276 17.72 13.87 3.89
N LEU A 277 16.95 14.84 4.37
CA LEU A 277 15.58 15.09 3.89
C LEU A 277 15.64 15.73 2.50
N CYS A 278 15.35 14.98 1.44
CA CYS A 278 15.42 15.49 0.07
C CYS A 278 14.04 15.61 -0.61
N ASP A 279 12.99 14.99 -0.08
CA ASP A 279 11.64 15.02 -0.63
C ASP A 279 10.62 15.50 0.41
N ILE A 280 9.99 16.64 0.13
CA ILE A 280 8.94 17.19 0.99
C ILE A 280 7.65 17.36 0.19
N THR A 281 6.56 16.81 0.75
CA THR A 281 5.19 17.03 0.26
C THR A 281 4.31 17.62 1.36
N ALA A 282 3.90 18.87 1.21
CA ALA A 282 3.11 19.60 2.20
C ALA A 282 1.69 19.89 1.72
N TYR A 283 0.68 19.43 2.45
CA TYR A 283 -0.72 19.79 2.20
C TYR A 283 -1.15 20.93 3.14
N LEU A 284 -1.12 22.16 2.61
CA LEU A 284 -1.39 23.41 3.34
C LEU A 284 -2.83 23.94 3.14
N GLU A 285 -3.69 23.19 2.44
CA GLU A 285 -5.05 23.59 2.06
C GLU A 285 -5.93 24.05 3.23
N ALA A 286 -5.75 23.48 4.42
CA ALA A 286 -6.58 23.79 5.58
C ALA A 286 -6.06 24.97 6.40
N LYS A 287 -4.74 25.21 6.40
CA LYS A 287 -4.10 26.28 7.18
C LYS A 287 -2.82 26.78 6.49
N PRO A 288 -2.95 27.66 5.47
CA PRO A 288 -1.81 28.15 4.68
C PRO A 288 -0.70 28.83 5.50
N GLY A 289 -1.04 29.50 6.60
CA GLY A 289 -0.07 30.19 7.48
C GLY A 289 0.94 29.26 8.15
N MET A 290 0.69 27.95 8.13
CA MET A 290 1.66 26.95 8.55
C MET A 290 2.88 26.86 7.64
N ALA A 291 2.90 27.54 6.48
CA ALA A 291 4.09 27.63 5.65
C ALA A 291 5.33 28.16 6.40
N ILE A 292 5.16 28.93 7.48
CA ILE A 292 6.26 29.39 8.34
C ILE A 292 7.12 28.26 8.93
N ILE A 293 6.63 27.01 8.99
CA ILE A 293 7.45 25.87 9.44
C ILE A 293 8.70 25.67 8.56
N PHE A 294 8.62 26.05 7.28
CA PHE A 294 9.75 25.95 6.36
C PHE A 294 10.91 26.88 6.76
N ASP A 295 10.64 27.95 7.50
CA ASP A 295 11.70 28.83 8.03
C ASP A 295 12.53 28.13 9.11
N GLN A 296 11.95 27.14 9.78
CA GLN A 296 12.55 26.41 10.89
C GLN A 296 13.22 25.10 10.47
N LEU A 297 13.07 24.69 9.21
CA LEU A 297 13.75 23.52 8.67
C LEU A 297 15.09 23.92 8.06
N GLN A 298 16.13 23.18 8.43
CA GLN A 298 17.44 23.24 7.80
C GLN A 298 17.74 21.91 7.12
N VAL A 299 17.82 21.93 5.80
CA VAL A 299 18.04 20.76 4.94
C VAL A 299 19.30 21.02 4.11
N ASP A 300 20.12 19.98 3.90
CA ASP A 300 21.40 20.14 3.19
C ASP A 300 21.22 20.15 1.65
N ASN A 301 20.27 19.37 1.10
CA ASN A 301 19.90 19.43 -0.32
C ASN A 301 18.45 18.94 -0.54
N ILE A 302 17.61 19.76 -1.18
CA ILE A 302 16.24 19.37 -1.56
C ILE A 302 16.21 18.93 -3.04
N GLU A 303 15.66 17.75 -3.33
CA GLU A 303 15.47 17.25 -4.70
C GLU A 303 14.04 17.49 -5.19
N ARG A 304 13.08 17.44 -4.26
CA ARG A 304 11.65 17.53 -4.56
C ARG A 304 10.91 18.29 -3.46
N LEU A 305 10.19 19.34 -3.87
CA LEU A 305 9.28 20.07 -2.99
C LEU A 305 7.92 20.24 -3.64
N ARG A 306 6.89 19.66 -3.02
CA ARG A 306 5.48 19.77 -3.44
C ARG A 306 4.67 20.43 -2.36
N THR A 307 3.92 21.48 -2.72
CA THR A 307 3.03 22.17 -1.78
C THR A 307 1.63 22.30 -2.39
N PHE A 308 0.61 21.96 -1.60
CA PHE A 308 -0.80 22.04 -2.01
C PHE A 308 -1.48 23.17 -1.25
N TRP A 309 -2.20 24.03 -1.97
CA TRP A 309 -2.75 25.27 -1.45
C TRP A 309 -4.25 25.36 -1.70
N PRO A 310 -4.99 26.15 -0.90
CA PRO A 310 -6.40 26.41 -1.18
C PRO A 310 -6.55 27.08 -2.55
N ARG A 311 -7.73 26.95 -3.17
CA ARG A 311 -8.01 27.57 -4.48
C ARG A 311 -7.90 29.10 -4.47
N ARG A 312 -8.18 29.73 -3.33
CA ARG A 312 -8.11 31.18 -3.11
C ARG A 312 -7.20 31.41 -1.91
N PHE A 313 -6.13 32.17 -2.10
CA PHE A 313 -5.26 32.66 -1.03
C PHE A 313 -5.16 34.17 -1.19
N GLU A 314 -5.64 34.91 -0.19
CA GLU A 314 -5.59 36.37 -0.16
C GLU A 314 -4.20 36.88 0.22
N ASP A 315 -3.47 36.08 0.99
CA ASP A 315 -2.14 36.38 1.47
C ASP A 315 -1.07 35.53 0.76
N SER A 316 -0.33 36.16 -0.15
CA SER A 316 0.77 35.52 -0.88
C SER A 316 2.08 35.47 -0.09
N THR A 317 2.18 36.15 1.06
CA THR A 317 3.41 36.17 1.87
C THR A 317 3.78 34.78 2.37
N MET A 318 2.80 33.90 2.52
CA MET A 318 3.01 32.51 2.91
C MET A 318 3.80 31.69 1.89
N LEU A 319 3.75 32.08 0.60
CA LEU A 319 4.57 31.49 -0.44
C LEU A 319 6.05 31.86 -0.27
N GLU A 320 6.35 33.00 0.36
CA GLU A 320 7.72 33.46 0.58
C GLU A 320 8.47 32.51 1.52
N HIS A 321 7.84 31.97 2.56
CA HIS A 321 8.47 30.97 3.43
C HIS A 321 8.92 29.72 2.65
N VAL A 322 8.06 29.22 1.77
CA VAL A 322 8.36 28.04 0.93
C VAL A 322 9.43 28.36 -0.09
N ARG A 323 9.35 29.54 -0.74
CA ARG A 323 10.33 30.00 -1.71
C ARG A 323 11.71 30.20 -1.07
N ASN A 324 11.77 30.92 0.05
CA ASN A 324 13.01 31.18 0.77
C ASN A 324 13.63 29.88 1.31
N PHE A 325 12.82 28.90 1.74
CA PHE A 325 13.33 27.57 2.08
C PHE A 325 13.94 26.85 0.87
N PHE A 326 13.22 26.84 -0.25
CA PHE A 326 13.70 26.20 -1.46
C PHE A 326 15.01 26.84 -1.96
N ASP A 327 15.06 28.17 -2.07
CA ASP A 327 16.25 28.91 -2.52
C ASP A 327 17.46 28.66 -1.62
N ARG A 328 17.24 28.41 -0.32
CA ARG A 328 18.32 28.08 0.64
C ARG A 328 18.83 26.64 0.50
N CYS A 329 17.99 25.70 0.08
CA CYS A 329 18.27 24.26 0.17
C CYS A 329 18.44 23.57 -1.19
N TYR A 330 18.08 24.22 -2.30
CA TYR A 330 18.21 23.64 -3.64
C TYR A 330 19.56 24.01 -4.26
N HIS A 331 20.30 23.00 -4.72
CA HIS A 331 21.62 23.18 -5.31
C HIS A 331 21.76 22.61 -6.74
N GLY A 332 20.64 22.21 -7.36
CA GLY A 332 20.65 21.71 -8.73
C GLY A 332 20.67 22.82 -9.78
N ASP A 333 21.18 22.52 -10.98
CA ASP A 333 21.26 23.48 -12.09
C ASP A 333 19.98 23.53 -12.95
N THR A 334 19.02 22.64 -12.67
CA THR A 334 17.84 22.42 -13.50
C THR A 334 16.55 22.59 -12.70
N LEU A 335 16.16 23.84 -12.50
CA LEU A 335 14.92 24.20 -11.83
C LEU A 335 13.72 24.04 -12.80
N GLN A 336 12.78 23.15 -12.49
CA GLN A 336 11.45 23.19 -13.11
C GLN A 336 10.40 23.57 -12.07
N TYR A 337 9.83 24.75 -12.23
CA TYR A 337 8.61 25.17 -11.54
C TYR A 337 7.41 24.81 -12.40
N SER A 338 6.46 24.08 -11.83
CA SER A 338 5.18 23.83 -12.48
C SER A 338 4.04 24.11 -11.48
N ALA A 339 3.29 25.17 -11.75
CA ALA A 339 1.99 25.39 -11.14
C ALA A 339 0.96 24.60 -11.93
N HIS A 340 0.26 23.71 -11.25
CA HIS A 340 -0.77 22.88 -11.86
C HIS A 340 -2.11 23.14 -11.20
N GLU A 341 -3.12 23.35 -12.05
CA GLU A 341 -4.52 23.47 -11.67
C GLU A 341 -5.21 22.17 -12.10
N LEU A 342 -5.37 21.24 -11.16
CA LEU A 342 -6.30 20.13 -11.36
C LEU A 342 -7.71 20.69 -11.22
N GLU A 343 -8.70 20.16 -11.94
CA GLU A 343 -10.11 20.61 -11.96
C GLU A 343 -10.69 20.90 -10.55
N LYS A 344 -10.08 20.27 -9.52
CA LYS A 344 -10.11 20.39 -8.05
C LYS A 344 -9.30 21.48 -7.29
N ARG A 345 -8.03 21.73 -7.62
CA ARG A 345 -6.98 22.14 -6.66
C ARG A 345 -5.80 22.84 -7.35
N ARG A 346 -5.09 23.74 -6.63
CA ARG A 346 -3.80 24.30 -7.06
C ARG A 346 -2.65 23.66 -6.28
N TYR A 347 -1.62 23.21 -6.99
CA TYR A 347 -0.37 22.77 -6.36
C TYR A 347 0.84 23.36 -7.06
N ILE A 348 1.91 23.53 -6.30
CA ILE A 348 3.21 24.01 -6.75
C ILE A 348 4.18 22.85 -6.57
N CYS A 349 4.83 22.45 -7.66
CA CYS A 349 5.86 21.41 -7.69
C CYS A 349 7.19 22.02 -8.14
N TRP A 350 8.25 21.70 -7.41
CA TRP A 350 9.65 21.98 -7.75
C TRP A 350 10.39 20.64 -7.83
N THR A 351 10.88 20.25 -9.01
CA THR A 351 11.58 18.97 -9.27
C THR A 351 12.64 19.12 -10.34
N GLU A 352 13.64 18.23 -10.36
CA GLU A 352 14.57 18.06 -11.48
C GLU A 352 13.85 17.55 -12.76
N PRO A 353 14.31 17.92 -13.98
CA PRO A 353 13.72 17.48 -15.25
C PRO A 353 13.85 15.97 -15.46
N GLY A 354 12.79 15.32 -15.93
CA GLY A 354 12.84 13.94 -16.45
C GLY A 354 12.03 12.90 -15.67
N GLN A 355 11.45 13.25 -14.52
CA GLN A 355 10.46 12.39 -13.85
C GLN A 355 9.03 12.74 -14.30
N GLU A 356 8.61 12.17 -15.43
CA GLU A 356 7.21 12.30 -15.87
C GLU A 356 6.27 11.48 -14.97
N PHE A 357 5.35 12.18 -14.32
CA PHE A 357 4.17 11.59 -13.70
C PHE A 357 3.16 11.20 -14.79
N GLN A 358 2.89 9.91 -14.96
CA GLN A 358 1.75 9.42 -15.73
C GLN A 358 0.48 9.56 -14.89
N ASP A 359 -0.17 10.72 -14.96
CA ASP A 359 -1.59 10.82 -14.61
C ASP A 359 -2.33 11.64 -15.66
N ARG A 360 -3.39 11.02 -16.19
CA ARG A 360 -4.13 11.47 -17.37
C ARG A 360 -5.04 12.63 -16.97
N THR A 361 -4.50 13.85 -16.94
CA THR A 361 -5.23 15.13 -17.12
C THR A 361 -4.24 16.29 -17.02
N ARG A 362 -3.47 16.55 -18.09
CA ARG A 362 -2.53 17.69 -18.16
C ARG A 362 -3.19 18.93 -18.78
N LYS A 363 -3.14 20.06 -18.08
CA LYS A 363 -2.80 21.36 -18.65
C LYS A 363 -1.63 21.92 -17.85
N SER A 364 -0.43 21.87 -18.40
CA SER A 364 0.78 22.52 -17.87
C SER A 364 0.83 23.94 -18.41
N TYR A 365 0.98 24.94 -17.53
CA TYR A 365 1.33 26.29 -17.94
C TYR A 365 2.74 26.58 -17.46
N THR A 366 3.67 26.62 -18.42
CA THR A 366 5.02 27.14 -18.22
C THR A 366 4.94 28.64 -18.47
N ARG A 367 5.31 29.47 -17.50
CA ARG A 367 5.52 30.90 -17.73
C ARG A 367 7.03 31.12 -17.77
N TYR A 368 7.51 31.58 -18.94
CA TYR A 368 8.90 31.94 -19.19
C TYR A 368 9.32 33.15 -18.35
#